data_AF-A0A381RAH9-F1
#
_entry.id   AF-A0A381RAH9-F1
#
_cell.length_a   1.000
_cell.length_b   1.000
_cell.length_c   1.000
_cell.angle_alpha   90.00
_cell.angle_beta   90.00
_cell.angle_gamma   90.00
#
_symmetry.space_group_name_H-M   'P 1'
#
loop_
_entity.id
_entity.type
_entity.pdbx_description
1 polymer ?
#
loop_
_entity_poly.entity_id
_entity_poly.type
_entity_poly.pdbx_seq_one_letter_code
_entity_poly.pdbx_strand_id
1 'polypeptide(L)'
;MNTFYINTGLSIKTFTVTLYLSAAAIFFSGTVWGGTLQEGLYAQMKTSKGEIVLRLYFKRAPLTVSNFVGLAEGSKDWKDPVTGKAKKTRFFDGLNFHRVIKDFMIQGGDPLSNGTGGPGYTFADEFHPELKHNKPGILSMANSGAHTNGSQFFITHVPTPHLDNKHSVFGEVVEGMNVVNAIEKGDLIQAVTIIRKGKAAMAFDPAIAEKLIAERNKKLAEKNKKNIPHATTELDPAKIPDSDNAEAGEVSVDMLVVAYQGARTPKQNIFYDKSGAEKIAQKLTDYARRKGIKFSDLINQFTDLPQQSKLPLLSAKQPSLPDFLKPALKLGVGQISDPVDSPFGYLIFRRVLVELVTASHILITYEGALRATKKRDRKEARILAEQILKDLKRGKDFAELAREHSDGPSGPKGGDLGRFTRGQMVPEFDQAVFNLKPGEVSGVVETQFGYHIIKRIK
;
A
#
# COMPACT_ATOMS: atom_id res chain seq x y z
N MET A 1 -112.25 -6.00 7.00
CA MET A 1 -112.47 -5.49 8.37
C MET A 1 -111.12 -5.09 8.94
N ASN A 2 -110.96 -3.80 9.22
CA ASN A 2 -109.90 -3.08 9.96
C ASN A 2 -108.44 -3.34 9.54
N THR A 3 -107.77 -2.52 8.72
CA THR A 3 -107.50 -1.06 8.78
C THR A 3 -106.60 -0.68 9.97
N PHE A 4 -105.34 -0.32 9.69
CA PHE A 4 -104.78 0.96 10.11
C PHE A 4 -103.70 1.45 9.12
N TYR A 5 -103.92 2.69 8.68
CA TYR A 5 -103.17 3.53 7.75
C TYR A 5 -102.05 4.29 8.46
N ILE A 6 -100.95 4.60 7.75
CA ILE A 6 -100.29 5.94 7.63
C ILE A 6 -99.47 5.88 6.30
N ASN A 7 -99.95 6.30 5.13
CA ASN A 7 -99.99 7.63 4.50
C ASN A 7 -98.75 8.54 4.68
N THR A 8 -97.98 8.76 3.61
CA THR A 8 -97.86 10.07 2.92
C THR A 8 -96.83 9.99 1.79
N GLY A 9 -97.21 10.51 0.64
CA GLY A 9 -96.33 10.62 -0.52
C GLY A 9 -95.53 11.92 -0.57
N LEU A 10 -94.90 12.08 -1.74
CA LEU A 10 -94.44 13.29 -2.39
C LEU A 10 -92.96 13.69 -2.27
N SER A 11 -92.42 13.95 -3.47
CA SER A 11 -91.46 15.01 -3.82
C SER A 11 -90.02 14.56 -4.08
N ILE A 12 -89.75 14.29 -5.36
CA ILE A 12 -88.42 14.40 -5.95
C ILE A 12 -88.02 15.87 -5.86
N LYS A 13 -87.16 16.21 -4.89
CA LYS A 13 -86.40 17.47 -4.88
C LYS A 13 -84.95 17.16 -5.22
N THR A 14 -84.53 17.68 -6.36
CA THR A 14 -83.15 17.84 -6.77
C THR A 14 -82.37 18.54 -5.66
N PHE A 15 -81.46 17.82 -5.00
CA PHE A 15 -80.53 18.38 -4.03
C PHE A 15 -79.19 18.62 -4.73
N THR A 16 -78.93 19.87 -5.05
CA THR A 16 -77.62 20.36 -5.47
C THR A 16 -76.71 20.31 -4.25
N VAL A 17 -75.84 19.30 -4.16
CA VAL A 17 -74.79 19.24 -3.14
C VAL A 17 -73.65 20.14 -3.59
N THR A 18 -73.60 21.35 -3.06
CA THR A 18 -72.43 22.23 -3.13
C THR A 18 -71.35 21.66 -2.22
N LEU A 19 -70.35 21.02 -2.83
CA LEU A 19 -69.20 20.43 -2.16
C LEU A 19 -68.27 21.55 -1.66
N TYR A 20 -68.24 21.80 -0.34
CA TYR A 20 -67.16 22.55 0.30
C TYR A 20 -65.91 21.67 0.35
N LEU A 21 -65.01 21.85 -0.63
CA LEU A 21 -63.64 21.34 -0.58
C LEU A 21 -62.81 22.24 0.34
N SER A 22 -62.73 21.87 1.62
CA SER A 22 -61.69 22.38 2.51
C SER A 22 -60.35 21.76 2.10
N ALA A 23 -59.51 22.57 1.46
CA ALA A 23 -58.14 22.22 1.13
C ALA A 23 -57.29 22.16 2.41
N ALA A 24 -57.28 21.02 3.08
CA ALA A 24 -56.20 20.65 4.01
C ALA A 24 -55.19 19.80 3.22
N ALA A 25 -54.21 20.46 2.60
CA ALA A 25 -53.09 19.81 1.96
C ALA A 25 -52.16 19.20 3.03
N ILE A 26 -52.40 17.94 3.38
CA ILE A 26 -51.40 17.11 4.05
C ILE A 26 -50.45 16.62 2.96
N PHE A 27 -49.33 17.31 2.78
CA PHE A 27 -48.21 16.82 2.00
C PHE A 27 -47.51 15.67 2.76
N PHE A 28 -47.91 14.43 2.49
CA PHE A 28 -46.99 13.31 2.65
C PHE A 28 -46.08 13.27 1.42
N SER A 29 -44.98 14.00 1.45
CA SER A 29 -43.94 13.91 0.42
C SER A 29 -43.05 12.70 0.70
N GLY A 30 -43.07 11.72 -0.20
CA GLY A 30 -42.17 10.57 -0.17
C GLY A 30 -42.28 9.70 -1.41
N THR A 31 -42.48 10.30 -2.59
CA THR A 31 -42.36 9.58 -3.87
C THR A 31 -40.93 9.71 -4.35
N VAL A 32 -40.19 8.61 -4.29
CA VAL A 32 -38.88 8.46 -4.90
C VAL A 32 -39.00 8.75 -6.40
N TRP A 33 -38.29 9.75 -6.90
CA TRP A 33 -38.19 10.04 -8.33
C TRP A 33 -37.33 8.97 -9.01
N GLY A 34 -37.88 7.79 -9.26
CA GLY A 34 -37.24 6.71 -10.01
C GLY A 34 -37.04 6.99 -11.50
N GLY A 35 -37.43 8.17 -12.01
CA GLY A 35 -37.45 8.51 -13.44
C GLY A 35 -36.13 8.97 -14.06
N THR A 36 -35.14 9.39 -13.28
CA THR A 36 -33.95 10.12 -13.79
C THR A 36 -32.62 9.38 -13.70
N LEU A 37 -32.54 8.26 -12.96
CA LEU A 37 -31.30 7.51 -12.84
C LEU A 37 -30.91 6.88 -14.19
N GLN A 38 -29.66 7.10 -14.60
CA GLN A 38 -29.01 6.49 -15.76
C GLN A 38 -28.92 4.96 -15.61
N GLU A 39 -28.50 4.27 -16.69
CA GLU A 39 -28.19 2.84 -16.59
C GLU A 39 -27.06 2.60 -15.57
N GLY A 40 -27.27 1.61 -14.70
CA GLY A 40 -26.36 1.32 -13.60
C GLY A 40 -26.98 0.42 -12.53
N LEU A 41 -26.12 0.03 -11.60
CA LEU A 41 -26.50 -0.66 -10.37
C LEU A 41 -26.47 0.36 -9.24
N TYR A 42 -27.53 0.41 -8.44
CA TYR A 42 -27.67 1.38 -7.36
C TYR A 42 -28.13 0.70 -6.08
N ALA A 43 -27.83 1.32 -4.94
CA ALA A 43 -28.40 0.99 -3.64
C ALA A 43 -29.10 2.22 -3.08
N GLN A 44 -30.41 2.12 -2.88
CA GLN A 44 -31.20 3.08 -2.14
C GLN A 44 -31.17 2.71 -0.67
N MET A 45 -30.50 3.53 0.12
CA MET A 45 -30.36 3.38 1.56
C MET A 45 -31.33 4.32 2.27
N LYS A 46 -32.38 3.75 2.86
CA LYS A 46 -33.30 4.49 3.72
C LYS A 46 -32.71 4.58 5.11
N THR A 47 -32.55 5.79 5.65
CA THR A 47 -32.00 6.04 6.99
C THR A 47 -33.00 6.76 7.88
N SER A 48 -32.72 6.89 9.18
CA SER A 48 -33.51 7.74 10.09
C SER A 48 -33.50 9.24 9.71
N LYS A 49 -32.55 9.71 8.90
CA LYS A 49 -32.41 11.12 8.47
C LYS A 49 -32.87 11.38 7.02
N GLY A 50 -33.34 10.36 6.31
CA GLY A 50 -33.76 10.45 4.91
C GLY A 50 -33.14 9.38 4.03
N GLU A 51 -33.23 9.56 2.72
CA GLU A 51 -32.77 8.58 1.73
C GLU A 51 -31.45 9.00 1.10
N ILE A 52 -30.57 8.02 0.88
CA ILE A 52 -29.31 8.16 0.16
C ILE A 52 -29.34 7.18 -1.01
N VAL A 53 -29.08 7.66 -2.23
CA VAL A 53 -28.95 6.80 -3.40
C VAL A 53 -27.49 6.70 -3.79
N LEU A 54 -26.98 5.48 -3.79
CA LEU A 54 -25.59 5.14 -4.08
C LEU A 54 -25.49 4.47 -5.44
N ARG A 55 -24.66 4.97 -6.35
CA ARG A 55 -24.26 4.25 -7.57
C ARG A 55 -23.15 3.26 -7.22
N LEU A 56 -23.27 2.02 -7.67
CA LEU A 56 -22.31 0.94 -7.42
C LEU A 56 -21.45 0.64 -8.67
N TYR A 57 -20.14 0.55 -8.50
CA TYR A 57 -19.17 0.35 -9.58
C TYR A 57 -18.91 -1.12 -9.90
N PHE A 58 -19.98 -1.89 -10.17
CA PHE A 58 -19.92 -3.35 -10.35
C PHE A 58 -19.01 -3.83 -11.49
N LYS A 59 -18.63 -2.97 -12.45
CA LYS A 59 -17.66 -3.30 -13.51
C LYS A 59 -16.19 -3.13 -13.08
N ARG A 60 -15.92 -2.25 -12.10
CA ARG A 60 -14.57 -1.88 -11.67
C ARG A 60 -14.17 -2.51 -10.34
N ALA A 61 -15.14 -2.71 -9.44
CA ALA A 61 -14.99 -3.40 -8.15
C ALA A 61 -16.04 -4.53 -7.99
N PRO A 62 -16.04 -5.53 -8.90
CA PRO A 62 -17.09 -6.54 -8.95
C PRO A 62 -17.17 -7.40 -7.69
N LEU A 63 -16.06 -7.79 -7.04
CA LEU A 63 -16.11 -8.61 -5.81
C LEU A 63 -16.74 -7.81 -4.65
N THR A 64 -16.31 -6.57 -4.49
CA THR A 64 -16.76 -5.67 -3.42
C THR A 64 -18.24 -5.35 -3.59
N VAL A 65 -18.68 -5.04 -4.82
CA VAL A 65 -20.08 -4.80 -5.13
C VAL A 65 -20.92 -6.07 -4.98
N SER A 66 -20.40 -7.24 -5.38
CA SER A 66 -21.09 -8.52 -5.18
C SER A 66 -21.35 -8.79 -3.69
N ASN A 67 -20.33 -8.58 -2.85
CA ASN A 67 -20.46 -8.72 -1.41
C ASN A 67 -21.53 -7.78 -0.84
N PHE A 68 -21.47 -6.48 -1.16
CA PHE A 68 -22.43 -5.50 -0.67
C PHE A 68 -23.86 -5.80 -1.12
N VAL A 69 -24.06 -6.09 -2.41
CA VAL A 69 -25.38 -6.43 -2.98
C VAL A 69 -25.93 -7.71 -2.36
N GLY A 70 -25.11 -8.75 -2.25
CA GLY A 70 -25.52 -10.02 -1.67
C GLY A 70 -25.93 -9.91 -0.20
N LEU A 71 -25.21 -9.09 0.58
CA LEU A 71 -25.58 -8.77 1.97
C LEU A 71 -26.85 -7.92 2.05
N ALA A 72 -27.02 -6.91 1.19
CA ALA A 72 -28.20 -6.06 1.15
C ALA A 72 -29.48 -6.83 0.77
N GLU A 73 -29.38 -7.75 -0.19
CA GLU A 73 -30.51 -8.58 -0.64
C GLU A 73 -30.78 -9.78 0.28
N GLY A 74 -29.84 -10.12 1.15
CA GLY A 74 -29.90 -11.32 1.97
C GLY A 74 -29.69 -12.62 1.19
N SER A 75 -29.04 -12.54 0.02
CA SER A 75 -28.68 -13.71 -0.80
C SER A 75 -27.31 -14.30 -0.44
N LYS A 76 -26.50 -13.57 0.35
CA LYS A 76 -25.19 -13.99 0.85
C LYS A 76 -25.26 -14.39 2.32
N ASP A 77 -24.62 -15.51 2.64
CA ASP A 77 -24.51 -15.98 4.03
C ASP A 77 -23.58 -15.08 4.84
N TRP A 78 -23.89 -14.89 6.11
CA TRP A 78 -23.05 -14.21 7.10
C TRP A 78 -23.14 -14.92 8.45
N LYS A 79 -22.08 -14.83 9.25
CA LYS A 79 -22.02 -15.40 10.60
C LYS A 79 -22.30 -14.31 11.62
N ASP A 80 -23.32 -14.53 12.44
CA ASP A 80 -23.64 -13.64 13.56
C ASP A 80 -22.47 -13.65 14.57
N PRO A 81 -21.84 -12.50 14.85
CA PRO A 81 -20.68 -12.45 15.75
C PRO A 81 -21.03 -12.70 17.22
N VAL A 82 -22.30 -12.56 17.61
CA VAL A 82 -22.78 -12.83 18.98
C VAL A 82 -23.12 -14.31 19.14
N THR A 83 -23.90 -14.87 18.22
CA THR A 83 -24.41 -16.25 18.35
C THR A 83 -23.55 -17.30 17.65
N GLY A 84 -22.65 -16.88 16.76
CA GLY A 84 -21.85 -17.77 15.90
C GLY A 84 -22.66 -18.50 14.82
N LYS A 85 -23.97 -18.27 14.70
CA LYS A 85 -24.83 -18.96 13.73
C LYS A 85 -24.76 -18.30 12.36
N ALA A 86 -24.80 -19.12 11.31
CA ALA A 86 -24.98 -18.63 9.95
C ALA A 86 -26.39 -18.07 9.76
N LYS A 87 -26.49 -16.96 9.05
CA LYS A 87 -27.73 -16.26 8.69
C LYS A 87 -27.69 -15.90 7.21
N LYS A 88 -28.87 -15.88 6.61
CA LYS A 88 -29.10 -15.51 5.21
C LYS A 88 -30.28 -14.54 5.14
N THR A 89 -30.04 -13.33 5.62
CA THR A 89 -31.04 -12.28 5.80
C THR A 89 -30.45 -10.96 5.30
N ARG A 90 -31.31 -9.98 5.05
CA ARG A 90 -30.92 -8.62 4.69
C ARG A 90 -30.06 -8.04 5.81
N PHE A 91 -28.77 -7.90 5.54
CA PHE A 91 -27.74 -7.72 6.56
C PHE A 91 -27.72 -6.30 7.16
N PHE A 92 -27.91 -5.29 6.31
CA PHE A 92 -27.77 -3.88 6.70
C PHE A 92 -29.01 -3.31 7.38
N ASP A 93 -30.16 -3.94 7.23
CA ASP A 93 -31.43 -3.46 7.76
C ASP A 93 -31.38 -3.48 9.29
N GLY A 94 -31.58 -2.31 9.92
CA GLY A 94 -31.52 -2.09 11.36
C GLY A 94 -30.12 -1.79 11.92
N LEU A 95 -29.05 -1.83 11.11
CA LEU A 95 -27.71 -1.45 11.57
C LEU A 95 -27.58 0.06 11.73
N ASN A 96 -26.63 0.52 12.54
CA ASN A 96 -26.39 1.94 12.73
C ASN A 96 -25.11 2.45 12.03
N PHE A 97 -25.01 3.78 11.97
CA PHE A 97 -23.74 4.46 11.74
C PHE A 97 -22.99 4.62 13.07
N HIS A 98 -22.11 3.67 13.39
CA HIS A 98 -21.42 3.61 14.68
C HIS A 98 -20.27 4.62 14.82
N ARG A 99 -19.75 5.15 13.70
CA ARG A 99 -18.66 6.13 13.70
C ARG A 99 -18.94 7.22 12.67
N VAL A 100 -19.06 8.45 13.15
CA VAL A 100 -19.30 9.65 12.33
C VAL A 100 -18.25 10.67 12.73
N ILE A 101 -17.49 11.17 11.76
CA ILE A 101 -16.49 12.21 11.96
C ILE A 101 -16.81 13.33 10.99
N LYS A 102 -17.21 14.48 11.54
CA LYS A 102 -17.53 15.69 10.79
C LYS A 102 -16.37 16.05 9.87
N ASP A 103 -16.70 16.46 8.64
CA ASP A 103 -15.74 16.84 7.60
C ASP A 103 -14.75 15.72 7.25
N PHE A 104 -15.13 14.46 7.48
CA PHE A 104 -14.37 13.29 7.07
C PHE A 104 -15.25 12.20 6.47
N MET A 105 -16.01 11.45 7.29
CA MET A 105 -16.83 10.33 6.82
C MET A 105 -17.93 9.91 7.82
N ILE A 106 -18.97 9.23 7.31
CA ILE A 106 -19.89 8.39 8.09
C ILE A 106 -19.58 6.92 7.83
N GLN A 107 -19.52 6.09 8.87
CA GLN A 107 -19.18 4.66 8.79
C GLN A 107 -20.26 3.81 9.44
N GLY A 108 -20.67 2.75 8.72
CA GLY A 108 -21.71 1.81 9.11
C GLY A 108 -21.38 0.37 8.70
N GLY A 109 -22.38 -0.51 8.73
CA GLY A 109 -22.24 -1.91 8.31
C GLY A 109 -21.62 -2.84 9.36
N ASP A 110 -21.66 -2.45 10.64
CA ASP A 110 -21.22 -3.27 11.77
C ASP A 110 -22.43 -3.81 12.58
N PRO A 111 -22.63 -5.14 12.65
CA PRO A 111 -23.69 -5.75 13.46
C PRO A 111 -23.51 -5.58 14.97
N LEU A 112 -22.30 -5.26 15.45
CA LEU A 112 -22.02 -5.01 16.88
C LEU A 112 -22.09 -3.52 17.25
N SER A 113 -22.20 -2.62 16.27
CA SER A 113 -22.26 -1.17 16.46
C SER A 113 -21.06 -0.56 17.24
N ASN A 114 -19.93 -1.24 17.31
CA ASN A 114 -18.74 -0.82 18.09
C ASN A 114 -17.46 -0.72 17.25
N GLY A 115 -17.54 -0.99 15.95
CA GLY A 115 -16.47 -0.97 14.97
C GLY A 115 -15.73 -2.30 14.79
N THR A 116 -16.05 -3.35 15.54
CA THR A 116 -15.28 -4.62 15.51
C THR A 116 -16.02 -5.81 14.91
N GLY A 117 -17.32 -5.69 14.64
CA GLY A 117 -18.09 -6.76 14.03
C GLY A 117 -17.97 -6.80 12.50
N GLY A 118 -18.59 -7.83 11.91
CA GLY A 118 -18.56 -8.06 10.48
C GLY A 118 -19.37 -9.30 10.09
N PRO A 119 -19.28 -9.75 8.84
CA PRO A 119 -20.11 -10.83 8.32
C PRO A 119 -19.52 -12.23 8.60
N GLY A 120 -18.43 -12.31 9.37
CA GLY A 120 -17.74 -13.56 9.71
C GLY A 120 -16.71 -14.06 8.70
N TYR A 121 -16.39 -13.26 7.69
CA TYR A 121 -15.34 -13.53 6.71
C TYR A 121 -14.70 -12.21 6.26
N THR A 122 -13.56 -12.33 5.59
CA THR A 122 -12.89 -11.21 4.92
C THR A 122 -12.58 -11.53 3.46
N PHE A 123 -12.38 -10.49 2.64
CA PHE A 123 -11.97 -10.62 1.25
C PHE A 123 -10.97 -9.53 0.82
N ALA A 124 -10.32 -9.77 -0.33
CA ALA A 124 -9.26 -8.93 -0.86
C ALA A 124 -9.73 -7.54 -1.29
N ASP A 125 -8.83 -6.56 -1.26
CA ASP A 125 -9.06 -5.23 -1.84
C ASP A 125 -9.19 -5.26 -3.38
N GLU A 126 -10.01 -4.35 -3.90
CA GLU A 126 -10.17 -4.07 -5.34
C GLU A 126 -9.91 -2.58 -5.61
N PHE A 127 -8.68 -2.27 -6.01
CA PHE A 127 -8.29 -0.91 -6.42
C PHE A 127 -8.36 -0.75 -7.94
N HIS A 128 -8.84 0.42 -8.38
CA HIS A 128 -8.90 0.78 -9.79
C HIS A 128 -8.31 2.18 -9.99
N PRO A 129 -7.53 2.45 -11.06
CA PRO A 129 -6.88 3.74 -11.27
C PRO A 129 -7.85 4.94 -11.27
N GLU A 130 -9.07 4.74 -11.79
CA GLU A 130 -10.11 5.77 -11.85
C GLU A 130 -10.92 5.94 -10.55
N LEU A 131 -10.80 5.01 -9.60
CA LEU A 131 -11.59 5.04 -8.38
C LEU A 131 -10.75 5.63 -7.23
N LYS A 132 -11.07 6.87 -6.85
CA LYS A 132 -10.31 7.70 -5.91
C LYS A 132 -11.24 8.45 -4.97
N HIS A 133 -10.72 8.82 -3.81
CA HIS A 133 -11.42 9.64 -2.82
C HIS A 133 -11.24 11.14 -3.12
N ASN A 134 -11.63 11.55 -4.33
CA ASN A 134 -11.35 12.90 -4.86
C ASN A 134 -12.50 13.89 -4.70
N LYS A 135 -13.65 13.47 -4.16
CA LYS A 135 -14.85 14.30 -3.95
C LYS A 135 -15.66 13.83 -2.72
N PRO A 136 -16.61 14.64 -2.24
CA PRO A 136 -17.64 14.19 -1.30
C PRO A 136 -18.46 13.02 -1.82
N GLY A 137 -18.99 12.20 -0.92
CA GLY A 137 -19.93 11.14 -1.23
C GLY A 137 -19.30 9.87 -1.80
N ILE A 138 -17.99 9.65 -1.66
CA ILE A 138 -17.35 8.41 -2.11
C ILE A 138 -17.65 7.28 -1.13
N LEU A 139 -18.17 6.17 -1.65
CA LEU A 139 -18.51 4.96 -0.89
C LEU A 139 -17.36 3.95 -1.00
N SER A 140 -16.84 3.54 0.16
CA SER A 140 -15.65 2.68 0.25
C SER A 140 -15.73 1.69 1.40
N MET A 141 -15.02 0.57 1.30
CA MET A 141 -14.92 -0.42 2.37
C MET A 141 -14.05 0.08 3.53
N ALA A 142 -14.52 -0.11 4.75
CA ALA A 142 -13.65 -0.06 5.93
C ALA A 142 -12.89 -1.40 6.05
N ASN A 143 -11.64 -1.34 6.50
CA ASN A 143 -10.80 -2.52 6.69
C ASN A 143 -9.82 -2.31 7.86
N SER A 144 -9.22 -3.41 8.35
CA SER A 144 -8.24 -3.44 9.44
C SER A 144 -6.82 -3.66 8.92
N GLY A 145 -6.57 -3.35 7.65
CA GLY A 145 -5.37 -3.68 6.91
C GLY A 145 -5.66 -4.29 5.54
N ALA A 146 -4.62 -4.47 4.74
CA ALA A 146 -4.74 -5.01 3.39
C ALA A 146 -5.50 -6.34 3.38
N HIS A 147 -6.44 -6.47 2.45
CA HIS A 147 -7.23 -7.68 2.20
C HIS A 147 -8.12 -8.12 3.36
N THR A 148 -8.61 -7.18 4.17
CA THR A 148 -9.51 -7.45 5.31
C THR A 148 -10.91 -6.83 5.15
N ASN A 149 -11.38 -6.65 3.92
CA ASN A 149 -12.73 -6.12 3.67
C ASN A 149 -13.78 -7.10 4.17
N GLY A 150 -14.85 -6.59 4.79
CA GLY A 150 -15.95 -7.39 5.32
C GLY A 150 -17.31 -6.78 4.94
N SER A 151 -18.09 -6.32 5.92
CA SER A 151 -19.38 -5.66 5.70
C SER A 151 -19.36 -4.16 5.99
N GLN A 152 -18.36 -3.68 6.75
CA GLN A 152 -18.28 -2.29 7.14
C GLN A 152 -17.87 -1.41 5.96
N PHE A 153 -18.54 -0.28 5.81
CA PHE A 153 -18.30 0.71 4.77
C PHE A 153 -18.33 2.11 5.34
N PHE A 154 -17.80 3.08 4.60
CA PHE A 154 -17.94 4.49 4.90
C PHE A 154 -18.29 5.32 3.66
N ILE A 155 -18.91 6.47 3.88
CA ILE A 155 -19.21 7.49 2.87
C ILE A 155 -18.50 8.78 3.27
N THR A 156 -17.70 9.37 2.37
CA THR A 156 -16.92 10.58 2.67
C THR A 156 -17.77 11.85 2.70
N HIS A 157 -17.48 12.78 3.61
CA HIS A 157 -18.02 14.15 3.57
C HIS A 157 -17.24 15.06 2.61
N VAL A 158 -15.94 14.80 2.44
CA VAL A 158 -14.98 15.65 1.70
C VAL A 158 -14.00 14.77 0.90
N PRO A 159 -13.16 15.33 -0.01
CA PRO A 159 -12.05 14.59 -0.61
C PRO A 159 -11.06 14.08 0.44
N THR A 160 -10.67 12.81 0.35
CA THR A 160 -9.75 12.14 1.29
C THR A 160 -8.68 11.32 0.56
N PRO A 161 -7.80 11.94 -0.28
CA PRO A 161 -6.87 11.22 -1.15
C PRO A 161 -5.85 10.34 -0.40
N HIS A 162 -5.61 10.61 0.89
CA HIS A 162 -4.75 9.78 1.74
C HIS A 162 -5.29 8.36 1.98
N LEU A 163 -6.54 8.08 1.61
CA LEU A 163 -7.19 6.76 1.64
C LEU A 163 -7.07 5.98 0.32
N ASP A 164 -6.57 6.61 -0.75
CA ASP A 164 -6.44 5.97 -2.05
C ASP A 164 -5.51 4.76 -2.00
N ASN A 165 -5.94 3.68 -2.66
CA ASN A 165 -5.25 2.37 -2.67
C ASN A 165 -5.03 1.77 -1.26
N LYS A 166 -5.80 2.23 -0.26
CA LYS A 166 -5.89 1.63 1.08
C LYS A 166 -7.29 1.09 1.37
N HIS A 167 -8.32 1.75 0.84
CA HIS A 167 -9.72 1.37 0.97
C HIS A 167 -10.34 1.18 -0.42
N SER A 168 -11.06 0.06 -0.60
CA SER A 168 -11.68 -0.27 -1.89
C SER A 168 -12.90 0.64 -2.13
N VAL A 169 -12.77 1.57 -3.06
CA VAL A 169 -13.88 2.42 -3.53
C VAL A 169 -14.79 1.56 -4.41
N PHE A 170 -16.07 1.49 -4.06
CA PHE A 170 -17.03 0.64 -4.80
C PHE A 170 -18.33 1.35 -5.18
N GLY A 171 -18.46 2.63 -4.84
CA GLY A 171 -19.57 3.45 -5.29
C GLY A 171 -19.44 4.93 -4.97
N GLU A 172 -20.53 5.66 -5.20
CA GLU A 172 -20.65 7.07 -4.85
C GLU A 172 -22.12 7.46 -4.60
N VAL A 173 -22.32 8.50 -3.80
CA VAL A 173 -23.62 9.14 -3.61
C VAL A 173 -24.00 9.89 -4.89
N VAL A 174 -25.18 9.60 -5.42
CA VAL A 174 -25.77 10.33 -6.55
C VAL A 174 -26.96 11.19 -6.12
N GLU A 175 -27.63 10.84 -5.03
CA GLU A 175 -28.69 11.63 -4.40
C GLU A 175 -28.62 11.48 -2.86
N GLY A 176 -29.00 12.53 -2.13
CA GLY A 176 -29.02 12.50 -0.66
C GLY A 176 -27.71 12.87 0.03
N MET A 177 -26.82 13.65 -0.61
CA MET A 177 -25.58 14.11 0.04
C MET A 177 -25.85 15.01 1.26
N ASN A 178 -26.94 15.77 1.25
CA ASN A 178 -27.43 16.50 2.42
C ASN A 178 -27.82 15.57 3.58
N VAL A 179 -28.38 14.39 3.27
CA VAL A 179 -28.70 13.36 4.27
C VAL A 179 -27.41 12.78 4.84
N VAL A 180 -26.43 12.43 3.99
CA VAL A 180 -25.08 11.99 4.44
C VAL A 180 -24.48 12.99 5.43
N ASN A 181 -24.56 14.29 5.12
CA ASN A 181 -24.04 15.34 5.99
C ASN A 181 -24.83 15.53 7.31
N ALA A 182 -26.08 15.07 7.36
CA ALA A 182 -26.96 15.18 8.53
C ALA A 182 -26.97 13.93 9.42
N ILE A 183 -26.36 12.83 8.99
CA ILE A 183 -26.22 11.61 9.78
C ILE A 183 -25.36 11.87 11.01
N GLU A 184 -25.84 11.40 12.16
CA GLU A 184 -25.17 11.44 13.44
C GLU A 184 -24.87 10.01 13.92
N LYS A 185 -23.95 9.88 14.88
CA LYS A 185 -23.62 8.56 15.45
C LYS A 185 -24.87 7.93 16.07
N GLY A 186 -25.15 6.69 15.67
CA GLY A 186 -26.30 5.92 16.16
C GLY A 186 -27.53 5.98 15.26
N ASP A 187 -27.55 6.84 14.24
CA ASP A 187 -28.61 6.83 13.23
C ASP A 187 -28.69 5.48 12.51
N LEU A 188 -29.91 5.10 12.15
CA LEU A 188 -30.22 3.75 11.66
C LEU A 188 -30.28 3.71 10.15
N ILE A 189 -29.73 2.65 9.58
CA ILE A 189 -30.02 2.16 8.24
C ILE A 189 -31.31 1.35 8.36
N GLN A 190 -32.42 1.91 7.93
CA GLN A 190 -33.72 1.25 8.01
C GLN A 190 -33.86 0.14 6.96
N ALA A 191 -33.40 0.40 5.73
CA ALA A 191 -33.41 -0.58 4.65
C ALA A 191 -32.40 -0.24 3.55
N VAL A 192 -31.85 -1.25 2.87
CA VAL A 192 -31.02 -1.08 1.66
C VAL A 192 -31.61 -1.80 0.44
N THR A 193 -32.25 -1.07 -0.47
CA THR A 193 -32.89 -1.65 -1.67
C THR A 193 -31.96 -1.54 -2.88
N ILE A 194 -31.72 -2.65 -3.58
CA ILE A 194 -30.90 -2.67 -4.79
C ILE A 194 -31.77 -2.35 -6.01
N ILE A 195 -31.34 -1.36 -6.80
CA ILE A 195 -32.01 -0.92 -8.03
C ILE A 195 -31.09 -1.26 -9.22
N ARG A 196 -31.62 -2.01 -10.19
CA ARG A 196 -30.92 -2.41 -11.41
C ARG A 196 -31.55 -1.69 -12.61
N LYS A 197 -30.76 -0.87 -13.33
CA LYS A 197 -31.19 -0.20 -14.56
C LYS A 197 -30.28 -0.54 -15.73
N GLY A 198 -30.89 -0.93 -16.84
CA GLY A 198 -30.19 -1.30 -18.07
C GLY A 198 -29.69 -2.76 -18.07
N LYS A 199 -29.42 -3.28 -19.27
CA LYS A 199 -29.13 -4.70 -19.51
C LYS A 199 -27.97 -5.22 -18.65
N ALA A 200 -26.89 -4.45 -18.53
CA ALA A 200 -25.70 -4.87 -17.81
C ALA A 200 -25.92 -5.00 -16.28
N ALA A 201 -26.69 -4.09 -15.68
CA ALA A 201 -26.98 -4.14 -14.25
C ALA A 201 -28.00 -5.25 -13.92
N MET A 202 -28.97 -5.48 -14.81
CA MET A 202 -29.93 -6.58 -14.67
C MET A 202 -29.26 -7.96 -14.77
N ALA A 203 -28.22 -8.09 -15.62
CA ALA A 203 -27.46 -9.32 -15.77
C ALA A 203 -26.39 -9.53 -14.68
N PHE A 204 -26.15 -8.56 -13.80
CA PHE A 204 -25.16 -8.68 -12.74
C PHE A 204 -25.69 -9.57 -11.61
N ASP A 205 -25.11 -10.77 -11.51
CA ASP A 205 -25.35 -11.72 -10.43
C ASP A 205 -24.11 -11.75 -9.49
N PRO A 206 -24.28 -11.38 -8.21
CA PRO A 206 -23.20 -11.40 -7.22
C PRO A 206 -22.49 -12.74 -7.07
N ALA A 207 -23.23 -13.85 -7.03
CA ALA A 207 -22.65 -15.17 -6.79
C ALA A 207 -21.85 -15.65 -8.01
N ILE A 208 -22.34 -15.37 -9.23
CA ILE A 208 -21.61 -15.67 -10.46
C ILE A 208 -20.33 -14.82 -10.55
N ALA A 209 -20.42 -13.51 -10.25
CA ALA A 209 -19.27 -12.62 -10.27
C ALA A 209 -18.19 -13.07 -9.28
N GLU A 210 -18.56 -13.39 -8.04
CA GLU A 210 -17.65 -13.94 -7.03
C GLU A 210 -16.96 -15.23 -7.50
N LYS A 211 -17.74 -16.16 -8.08
CA LYS A 211 -17.19 -17.43 -8.60
C LYS A 211 -16.19 -17.20 -9.73
N LEU A 212 -16.52 -16.34 -10.70
CA LEU A 212 -15.63 -16.03 -11.83
C LEU A 212 -14.33 -15.36 -11.37
N ILE A 213 -14.42 -14.46 -10.39
CA ILE A 213 -13.25 -13.80 -9.79
C ILE A 213 -12.39 -14.81 -9.03
N ALA A 214 -13.01 -15.69 -8.24
CA ALA A 214 -12.29 -16.75 -7.53
C ALA A 214 -11.56 -17.68 -8.50
N GLU A 215 -12.20 -18.10 -9.59
CA GLU A 215 -11.58 -18.91 -10.64
C GLU A 215 -10.43 -18.19 -11.35
N ARG A 216 -10.61 -16.90 -11.68
CA ARG A 216 -9.56 -16.07 -12.27
C ARG A 216 -8.37 -15.93 -11.32
N ASN A 217 -8.61 -15.61 -10.05
CA ASN A 217 -7.58 -15.44 -9.04
C ASN A 217 -6.83 -16.75 -8.81
N LYS A 218 -7.54 -17.89 -8.79
CA LYS A 218 -6.92 -19.21 -8.73
C LYS A 218 -5.98 -19.46 -9.92
N LYS A 219 -6.42 -19.17 -11.15
CA LYS A 219 -5.57 -19.32 -12.36
C LYS A 219 -4.33 -18.40 -12.31
N LEU A 220 -4.50 -17.16 -11.86
CA LEU A 220 -3.38 -16.22 -11.70
C LEU A 220 -2.42 -16.66 -10.60
N ALA A 221 -2.93 -17.19 -9.50
CA ALA A 221 -2.14 -17.74 -8.42
C ALA A 221 -1.32 -18.95 -8.90
N GLU A 222 -1.93 -19.89 -9.64
CA GLU A 222 -1.20 -21.02 -10.24
C GLU A 222 -0.07 -20.54 -11.16
N LYS A 223 -0.29 -19.49 -11.96
CA LYS A 223 0.76 -18.88 -12.79
C LYS A 223 1.90 -18.27 -11.95
N ASN A 224 1.60 -17.80 -10.74
CA ASN A 224 2.57 -17.23 -9.80
C ASN A 224 3.32 -18.29 -8.97
N LYS A 225 3.00 -19.58 -9.15
CA LYS A 225 3.71 -20.68 -8.50
C LYS A 225 5.18 -20.67 -8.92
N LYS A 226 6.07 -20.78 -7.93
CA LYS A 226 7.51 -20.83 -8.14
C LYS A 226 7.93 -22.26 -8.48
N ASN A 227 8.35 -22.46 -9.73
CA ASN A 227 8.92 -23.71 -10.20
C ASN A 227 10.44 -23.65 -10.03
N ILE A 228 10.93 -24.08 -8.87
CA ILE A 228 12.36 -24.09 -8.56
C ILE A 228 12.98 -25.30 -9.28
N PRO A 229 14.03 -25.12 -10.09
CA PRO A 229 14.74 -26.24 -10.71
C PRO A 229 15.30 -27.20 -9.66
N HIS A 230 15.38 -28.48 -9.99
CA HIS A 230 16.09 -29.43 -9.15
C HIS A 230 17.60 -29.17 -9.31
N ALA A 231 18.29 -28.80 -8.22
CA ALA A 231 19.74 -28.67 -8.25
C ALA A 231 20.40 -30.05 -8.15
N THR A 232 21.16 -30.43 -9.16
CA THR A 232 22.00 -31.64 -9.18
C THR A 232 23.40 -31.40 -8.66
N THR A 233 23.81 -30.13 -8.52
CA THR A 233 25.13 -29.73 -8.04
C THR A 233 25.26 -29.86 -6.53
N GLU A 234 26.48 -30.04 -6.03
CA GLU A 234 26.77 -30.07 -4.60
C GLU A 234 26.48 -28.72 -3.92
N LEU A 235 26.30 -28.76 -2.59
CA LEU A 235 26.30 -27.56 -1.77
C LEU A 235 27.69 -26.91 -1.79
N ASP A 236 27.69 -25.59 -1.68
CA ASP A 236 28.88 -24.77 -1.53
C ASP A 236 28.99 -24.37 -0.04
N PRO A 237 29.90 -24.99 0.74
CA PRO A 237 30.05 -24.70 2.16
C PRO A 237 30.27 -23.20 2.45
N ALA A 238 30.93 -22.47 1.54
CA ALA A 238 31.18 -21.03 1.71
C ALA A 238 29.89 -20.18 1.70
N LYS A 239 28.77 -20.74 1.21
CA LYS A 239 27.47 -20.07 1.21
C LYS A 239 26.61 -20.43 2.41
N ILE A 240 27.02 -21.39 3.23
CA ILE A 240 26.27 -21.86 4.40
C ILE A 240 26.74 -21.06 5.63
N PRO A 241 25.83 -20.48 6.42
CA PRO A 241 26.19 -19.82 7.67
C PRO A 241 26.65 -20.81 8.73
N ASP A 242 27.68 -20.44 9.48
CA ASP A 242 28.11 -21.19 10.66
C ASP A 242 27.29 -20.75 11.88
N SER A 243 26.94 -21.69 12.75
CA SER A 243 26.15 -21.40 13.97
C SER A 243 26.85 -20.41 14.91
N ASP A 244 28.18 -20.38 14.86
CA ASP A 244 29.03 -19.69 15.81
C ASP A 244 29.54 -18.35 15.28
N ASN A 245 29.04 -17.91 14.11
CA ASN A 245 29.41 -16.62 13.54
C ASN A 245 29.07 -15.48 14.51
N ALA A 246 30.09 -14.71 14.87
CA ALA A 246 29.91 -13.47 15.61
C ALA A 246 29.08 -12.47 14.81
N GLU A 247 28.25 -11.69 15.50
CA GLU A 247 27.49 -10.61 14.88
C GLU A 247 28.44 -9.52 14.35
N ALA A 248 28.34 -9.24 13.05
CA ALA A 248 29.02 -8.12 12.45
C ALA A 248 28.36 -6.81 12.89
N GLY A 249 29.17 -5.79 13.19
CA GLY A 249 28.66 -4.48 13.58
C GLY A 249 27.83 -3.81 12.49
N GLU A 250 28.22 -4.00 11.22
CA GLU A 250 27.49 -3.49 10.04
C GLU A 250 27.57 -4.49 8.87
N VAL A 251 26.47 -4.65 8.13
CA VAL A 251 26.37 -5.51 6.95
C VAL A 251 25.53 -4.88 5.84
N SER A 252 25.80 -5.22 4.59
CA SER A 252 24.85 -5.03 3.49
C SER A 252 24.43 -6.39 2.97
N VAL A 253 23.17 -6.49 2.56
CA VAL A 253 22.58 -7.73 2.07
C VAL A 253 21.76 -7.51 0.81
N ASP A 254 21.86 -8.47 -0.10
CA ASP A 254 20.81 -8.72 -1.08
C ASP A 254 19.69 -9.54 -0.40
N MET A 255 18.45 -9.35 -0.83
CA MET A 255 17.25 -9.96 -0.24
C MET A 255 16.35 -10.56 -1.32
N LEU A 256 15.96 -11.82 -1.11
CA LEU A 256 14.89 -12.49 -1.85
C LEU A 256 13.67 -12.64 -0.94
N VAL A 257 12.48 -12.31 -1.45
CA VAL A 257 11.22 -12.45 -0.69
C VAL A 257 10.33 -13.52 -1.30
N VAL A 258 9.86 -14.46 -0.48
CA VAL A 258 8.77 -15.40 -0.80
C VAL A 258 7.55 -15.01 0.03
N ALA A 259 6.61 -14.30 -0.61
CA ALA A 259 5.39 -13.86 0.04
C ALA A 259 4.38 -15.01 0.18
N TYR A 260 3.55 -14.93 1.22
CA TYR A 260 2.39 -15.78 1.45
C TYR A 260 1.10 -14.95 1.48
N GLN A 261 -0.04 -15.61 1.32
CA GLN A 261 -1.36 -14.98 1.43
C GLN A 261 -1.50 -14.24 2.77
N GLY A 262 -1.80 -12.94 2.70
CA GLY A 262 -1.89 -12.05 3.88
C GLY A 262 -0.61 -11.30 4.25
N ALA A 263 0.51 -11.57 3.57
CA ALA A 263 1.72 -10.76 3.71
C ALA A 263 1.50 -9.33 3.20
N ARG A 264 2.18 -8.35 3.80
CA ARG A 264 2.13 -6.92 3.45
C ARG A 264 2.91 -6.61 2.17
N THR A 265 2.52 -7.21 1.05
CA THR A 265 3.19 -7.04 -0.26
C THR A 265 2.22 -6.45 -1.30
N PRO A 266 2.71 -5.65 -2.27
CA PRO A 266 1.89 -5.20 -3.38
C PRO A 266 1.53 -6.33 -4.36
N LYS A 267 2.16 -7.52 -4.26
CA LYS A 267 1.91 -8.63 -5.18
C LYS A 267 0.55 -9.27 -4.94
N GLN A 268 -0.32 -9.21 -5.94
CA GLN A 268 -1.62 -9.87 -5.92
C GLN A 268 -1.54 -11.34 -6.36
N ASN A 269 -2.56 -12.13 -5.99
CA ASN A 269 -2.72 -13.53 -6.38
C ASN A 269 -1.52 -14.40 -5.95
N ILE A 270 -1.15 -14.31 -4.67
CA ILE A 270 -0.08 -15.12 -4.09
C ILE A 270 -0.56 -16.57 -4.00
N PHE A 271 0.27 -17.48 -4.53
CA PHE A 271 -0.06 -18.90 -4.60
C PHE A 271 -0.03 -19.59 -3.23
N TYR A 272 0.97 -19.26 -2.42
CA TYR A 272 1.28 -20.01 -1.21
C TYR A 272 0.54 -19.46 0.00
N ASP A 273 0.00 -20.36 0.82
CA ASP A 273 -0.23 -20.09 2.23
C ASP A 273 1.12 -19.99 2.97
N LYS A 274 1.08 -19.70 4.28
CA LYS A 274 2.31 -19.51 5.06
C LYS A 274 3.20 -20.75 5.07
N SER A 275 2.64 -21.93 5.31
CA SER A 275 3.42 -23.20 5.33
C SER A 275 3.98 -23.57 3.95
N GLY A 276 3.22 -23.33 2.88
CA GLY A 276 3.68 -23.53 1.51
C GLY A 276 4.83 -22.59 1.15
N ALA A 277 4.75 -21.33 1.57
CA ALA A 277 5.80 -20.34 1.32
C ALA A 277 7.10 -20.71 2.06
N GLU A 278 7.01 -21.21 3.29
CA GLU A 278 8.14 -21.70 4.06
C GLU A 278 8.88 -22.83 3.33
N LYS A 279 8.15 -23.86 2.88
CA LYS A 279 8.72 -24.99 2.13
C LYS A 279 9.42 -24.54 0.84
N ILE A 280 8.88 -23.51 0.19
CA ILE A 280 9.45 -22.94 -1.04
C ILE A 280 10.65 -22.07 -0.75
N ALA A 281 10.61 -21.28 0.31
CA ALA A 281 11.75 -20.50 0.77
C ALA A 281 12.92 -21.43 1.14
N GLN A 282 12.66 -22.54 1.84
CA GLN A 282 13.69 -23.53 2.15
C GLN A 282 14.31 -24.12 0.87
N LYS A 283 13.47 -24.52 -0.10
CA LYS A 283 13.97 -25.02 -1.39
C LYS A 283 14.80 -23.99 -2.15
N LEU A 284 14.42 -22.71 -2.11
CA LEU A 284 15.18 -21.63 -2.73
C LEU A 284 16.51 -21.40 -2.01
N THR A 285 16.53 -21.43 -0.68
CA THR A 285 17.77 -21.36 0.11
C THR A 285 18.71 -22.51 -0.25
N ASP A 286 18.20 -23.74 -0.28
CA ASP A 286 18.98 -24.93 -0.63
C ASP A 286 19.50 -24.86 -2.07
N TYR A 287 18.73 -24.29 -3.00
CA TYR A 287 19.14 -24.07 -4.40
C TYR A 287 20.21 -22.96 -4.49
N ALA A 288 20.05 -21.88 -3.75
CA ALA A 288 20.95 -20.73 -3.75
C ALA A 288 22.35 -21.06 -3.21
N ARG A 289 22.40 -21.96 -2.23
CA ARG A 289 23.64 -22.47 -1.60
C ARG A 289 24.41 -23.46 -2.46
N ARG A 290 23.96 -23.77 -3.69
CA ARG A 290 24.64 -24.71 -4.59
C ARG A 290 25.79 -24.06 -5.34
N LYS A 291 26.82 -24.84 -5.70
CA LYS A 291 27.94 -24.36 -6.52
C LYS A 291 27.45 -23.81 -7.86
N GLY A 292 28.04 -22.70 -8.32
CA GLY A 292 27.72 -22.07 -9.61
C GLY A 292 26.43 -21.24 -9.66
N ILE A 293 25.55 -21.35 -8.66
CA ILE A 293 24.30 -20.58 -8.61
C ILE A 293 24.56 -19.15 -8.13
N LYS A 294 24.11 -18.15 -8.88
CA LYS A 294 24.20 -16.74 -8.49
C LYS A 294 22.90 -16.28 -7.82
N PHE A 295 23.01 -15.75 -6.61
CA PHE A 295 21.83 -15.29 -5.86
C PHE A 295 21.04 -14.18 -6.58
N SER A 296 21.71 -13.33 -7.35
CA SER A 296 21.08 -12.30 -8.18
C SER A 296 20.07 -12.88 -9.18
N ASP A 297 20.37 -14.04 -9.76
CA ASP A 297 19.53 -14.65 -10.79
C ASP A 297 18.24 -15.16 -10.15
N LEU A 298 18.34 -15.69 -8.91
CA LEU A 298 17.20 -16.12 -8.12
C LEU A 298 16.31 -14.94 -7.71
N ILE A 299 16.91 -13.81 -7.31
CA ILE A 299 16.15 -12.58 -7.03
C ILE A 299 15.35 -12.18 -8.26
N ASN A 300 16.00 -12.07 -9.41
CA ASN A 300 15.36 -11.65 -10.66
C ASN A 300 14.21 -12.58 -11.07
N GLN A 301 14.35 -13.88 -10.81
CA GLN A 301 13.38 -14.87 -11.23
C GLN A 301 12.23 -15.09 -10.22
N PHE A 302 12.52 -15.04 -8.91
CA PHE A 302 11.62 -15.57 -7.90
C PHE A 302 11.20 -14.57 -6.82
N THR A 303 11.81 -13.39 -6.72
CA THR A 303 11.41 -12.47 -5.65
C THR A 303 9.98 -11.95 -5.85
N ASP A 304 9.20 -11.91 -4.77
CA ASP A 304 7.88 -11.29 -4.75
C ASP A 304 7.94 -9.78 -4.44
N LEU A 305 9.15 -9.24 -4.25
CA LEU A 305 9.39 -7.82 -3.99
C LEU A 305 10.55 -7.27 -4.84
N PRO A 306 10.39 -7.16 -6.17
CA PRO A 306 11.50 -6.78 -7.08
C PRO A 306 12.00 -5.36 -6.87
N GLN A 307 11.14 -4.47 -6.34
CA GLN A 307 11.48 -3.08 -6.08
C GLN A 307 12.43 -2.91 -4.87
N GLN A 308 12.57 -3.94 -4.02
CA GLN A 308 13.38 -3.88 -2.82
C GLN A 308 14.15 -5.20 -2.63
N SER A 309 15.18 -5.38 -3.45
CA SER A 309 16.07 -6.54 -3.43
C SER A 309 17.42 -6.27 -2.76
N LYS A 310 17.70 -5.02 -2.40
CA LYS A 310 18.90 -4.61 -1.67
C LYS A 310 18.50 -3.82 -0.43
N LEU A 311 19.08 -4.17 0.71
CA LEU A 311 18.87 -3.42 1.93
C LEU A 311 19.99 -2.39 2.13
N PRO A 312 19.66 -1.21 2.68
CA PRO A 312 20.68 -0.26 3.13
C PRO A 312 21.58 -0.91 4.19
N LEU A 313 22.71 -0.27 4.50
CA LEU A 313 23.65 -0.75 5.51
C LEU A 313 22.92 -0.99 6.84
N LEU A 314 22.83 -2.26 7.24
CA LEU A 314 22.24 -2.68 8.50
C LEU A 314 23.30 -2.57 9.59
N SER A 315 22.95 -2.01 10.74
CA SER A 315 23.85 -1.85 11.87
C SER A 315 23.28 -2.52 13.12
N ALA A 316 24.11 -3.29 13.83
CA ALA A 316 23.74 -3.86 15.13
C ALA A 316 23.45 -2.78 16.19
N LYS A 317 23.97 -1.56 15.99
CA LYS A 317 23.75 -0.41 16.89
C LYS A 317 22.47 0.38 16.56
N GLN A 318 21.74 0.00 15.52
CA GLN A 318 20.50 0.67 15.14
C GLN A 318 19.41 0.42 16.20
N PRO A 319 18.92 1.45 16.92
CA PRO A 319 18.03 1.27 18.08
C PRO A 319 16.69 0.57 17.78
N SER A 320 16.24 0.60 16.52
CA SER A 320 14.94 0.09 16.08
C SER A 320 15.05 -0.96 14.97
N LEU A 321 16.16 -1.71 14.91
CA LEU A 321 16.33 -2.77 13.91
C LEU A 321 15.27 -3.88 14.14
N PRO A 322 14.36 -4.14 13.18
CA PRO A 322 13.37 -5.21 13.32
C PRO A 322 14.01 -6.58 13.52
N ASP A 323 13.39 -7.43 14.36
CA ASP A 323 13.93 -8.73 14.72
C ASP A 323 14.20 -9.63 13.50
N PHE A 324 13.33 -9.57 12.49
CA PHE A 324 13.48 -10.35 11.25
C PHE A 324 14.69 -9.91 10.39
N LEU A 325 15.36 -8.79 10.70
CA LEU A 325 16.61 -8.38 10.03
C LEU A 325 17.87 -8.79 10.80
N LYS A 326 17.78 -9.09 12.10
CA LYS A 326 18.93 -9.45 12.93
C LYS A 326 19.72 -10.67 12.42
N PRO A 327 19.09 -11.74 11.86
CA PRO A 327 19.84 -12.87 11.31
C PRO A 327 20.85 -12.48 10.23
N ALA A 328 20.62 -11.39 9.49
CA ALA A 328 21.56 -10.90 8.48
C ALA A 328 22.93 -10.49 9.07
N LEU A 329 22.96 -10.04 10.34
CA LEU A 329 24.19 -9.59 11.01
C LEU A 329 25.15 -10.76 11.32
N LYS A 330 24.64 -11.98 11.39
CA LYS A 330 25.45 -13.20 11.65
C LYS A 330 25.99 -13.87 10.39
N LEU A 331 25.67 -13.34 9.21
CA LEU A 331 26.18 -13.89 7.96
C LEU A 331 27.63 -13.46 7.75
N GLY A 332 28.49 -14.37 7.32
CA GLY A 332 29.77 -14.09 6.67
C GLY A 332 29.56 -13.62 5.22
N VAL A 333 30.56 -12.95 4.63
CA VAL A 333 30.44 -12.43 3.25
C VAL A 333 30.20 -13.58 2.28
N GLY A 334 29.15 -13.47 1.44
CA GLY A 334 28.76 -14.50 0.49
C GLY A 334 27.80 -15.56 1.06
N GLN A 335 27.68 -15.67 2.39
CA GLN A 335 26.75 -16.61 3.03
C GLN A 335 25.29 -16.19 2.84
N ILE A 336 24.42 -17.19 2.80
CA ILE A 336 22.99 -17.07 2.54
C ILE A 336 22.24 -17.55 3.79
N SER A 337 21.34 -16.75 4.34
CA SER A 337 20.57 -17.11 5.54
C SER A 337 19.59 -18.25 5.29
N ASP A 338 19.16 -18.90 6.37
CA ASP A 338 17.88 -19.62 6.34
C ASP A 338 16.71 -18.65 6.13
N PRO A 339 15.54 -19.14 5.69
CA PRO A 339 14.36 -18.30 5.55
C PRO A 339 13.95 -17.66 6.89
N VAL A 340 13.72 -16.35 6.89
CA VAL A 340 13.29 -15.60 8.07
C VAL A 340 11.86 -15.10 7.87
N ASP A 341 10.94 -15.48 8.74
CA ASP A 341 9.55 -14.98 8.68
C ASP A 341 9.48 -13.48 8.96
N SER A 342 8.64 -12.77 8.22
CA SER A 342 8.45 -11.34 8.33
C SER A 342 7.02 -10.93 7.92
N PRO A 343 6.59 -9.70 8.23
CA PRO A 343 5.32 -9.17 7.72
C PRO A 343 5.20 -9.14 6.20
N PHE A 344 6.31 -9.27 5.46
CA PHE A 344 6.36 -9.21 3.99
C PHE A 344 6.43 -10.59 3.33
N GLY A 345 6.56 -11.67 4.12
CA GLY A 345 6.86 -13.03 3.64
C GLY A 345 8.14 -13.57 4.26
N TYR A 346 8.61 -14.71 3.75
CA TYR A 346 9.91 -15.26 4.13
C TYR A 346 11.03 -14.53 3.38
N LEU A 347 11.99 -14.00 4.14
CA LEU A 347 13.15 -13.29 3.65
C LEU A 347 14.36 -14.24 3.62
N ILE A 348 15.11 -14.21 2.52
CA ILE A 348 16.39 -14.91 2.39
C ILE A 348 17.43 -13.85 2.09
N PHE A 349 18.45 -13.75 2.95
CA PHE A 349 19.50 -12.76 2.84
C PHE A 349 20.75 -13.37 2.26
N ARG A 350 21.49 -12.61 1.45
CA ARG A 350 22.88 -12.89 1.12
C ARG A 350 23.73 -11.71 1.54
N ARG A 351 24.73 -11.93 2.40
CA ARG A 351 25.68 -10.86 2.74
C ARG A 351 26.56 -10.55 1.55
N VAL A 352 26.60 -9.27 1.19
CA VAL A 352 27.51 -8.75 0.18
C VAL A 352 28.67 -8.04 0.85
N LEU A 353 29.82 -8.04 0.18
CA LEU A 353 30.97 -7.29 0.65
C LEU A 353 30.65 -5.79 0.55
N VAL A 354 30.76 -5.08 1.67
CA VAL A 354 30.69 -3.62 1.69
C VAL A 354 32.12 -3.11 1.70
N GLU A 355 32.57 -2.60 0.57
CA GLU A 355 33.76 -1.75 0.57
C GLU A 355 33.33 -0.38 1.09
N LEU A 356 33.76 -0.09 2.31
CA LEU A 356 33.49 1.17 2.99
C LEU A 356 34.82 1.86 3.28
N VAL A 357 34.88 3.16 2.99
CA VAL A 357 36.04 4.00 3.27
C VAL A 357 35.65 5.19 4.12
N THR A 358 36.59 5.68 4.91
CA THR A 358 36.55 7.06 5.42
C THR A 358 37.56 7.86 4.63
N ALA A 359 37.17 9.02 4.08
CA ALA A 359 38.10 9.84 3.30
C ALA A 359 37.95 11.33 3.57
N SER A 360 39.00 12.07 3.23
CA SER A 360 38.98 13.52 3.12
C SER A 360 39.38 13.94 1.71
N HIS A 361 38.98 15.13 1.29
CA HIS A 361 39.42 15.69 0.02
C HIS A 361 39.79 17.17 0.08
N ILE A 362 40.58 17.60 -0.89
CA ILE A 362 40.77 19.02 -1.24
C ILE A 362 40.19 19.19 -2.62
N LEU A 363 39.12 19.99 -2.75
CA LEU A 363 38.48 20.28 -4.02
C LEU A 363 38.93 21.66 -4.52
N ILE A 364 39.50 21.71 -5.71
CA ILE A 364 39.88 22.93 -6.42
C ILE A 364 38.96 23.06 -7.64
N THR A 365 38.00 23.97 -7.55
CA THR A 365 37.05 24.30 -8.62
C THR A 365 37.70 25.22 -9.66
N TYR A 366 37.17 25.23 -10.88
CA TYR A 366 37.53 26.13 -11.97
C TYR A 366 36.28 26.60 -12.73
N GLU A 367 36.42 27.66 -13.52
CA GLU A 367 35.33 28.19 -14.33
C GLU A 367 34.81 27.14 -15.34
N GLY A 368 33.53 26.79 -15.24
CA GLY A 368 32.88 25.74 -16.02
C GLY A 368 32.69 24.40 -15.27
N ALA A 369 33.30 24.22 -14.09
CA ALA A 369 33.00 23.07 -13.24
C ALA A 369 31.63 23.25 -12.54
N LEU A 370 30.93 22.14 -12.28
CA LEU A 370 29.64 22.18 -11.58
C LEU A 370 29.82 22.74 -10.17
N ARG A 371 28.93 23.67 -9.80
CA ARG A 371 28.90 24.32 -8.48
C ARG A 371 30.18 25.12 -8.13
N ALA A 372 30.98 25.49 -9.13
CA ALA A 372 32.12 26.37 -8.95
C ALA A 372 31.67 27.76 -8.47
N THR A 373 32.28 28.25 -7.39
CA THR A 373 32.09 29.63 -6.89
C THR A 373 33.25 30.54 -7.27
N LYS A 374 34.38 29.95 -7.69
CA LYS A 374 35.61 30.64 -8.07
C LYS A 374 35.69 30.77 -9.58
N LYS A 375 36.17 31.92 -10.06
CA LYS A 375 36.38 32.23 -11.49
C LYS A 375 37.81 31.94 -11.98
N ARG A 376 38.49 30.96 -11.38
CA ARG A 376 39.87 30.64 -11.78
C ARG A 376 39.87 29.80 -13.05
N ASP A 377 40.91 29.95 -13.87
CA ASP A 377 41.06 29.15 -15.09
C ASP A 377 41.34 27.66 -14.76
N ARG A 378 40.97 26.76 -15.66
CA ARG A 378 41.17 25.31 -15.49
C ARG A 378 42.65 24.94 -15.33
N LYS A 379 43.55 25.58 -16.09
CA LYS A 379 44.99 25.37 -15.99
C LYS A 379 45.54 25.88 -14.66
N GLU A 380 45.06 27.03 -14.19
CA GLU A 380 45.43 27.57 -12.88
C GLU A 380 44.99 26.65 -11.74
N ALA A 381 43.76 26.13 -11.79
CA ALA A 381 43.25 25.16 -10.82
C ALA A 381 44.09 23.87 -10.80
N ARG A 382 44.50 23.38 -11.98
CA ARG A 382 45.38 22.20 -12.09
C ARG A 382 46.74 22.47 -11.45
N ILE A 383 47.36 23.61 -11.73
CA ILE A 383 48.65 24.02 -11.15
C ILE A 383 48.55 24.10 -9.62
N LEU A 384 47.48 24.70 -9.10
CA LEU A 384 47.25 24.77 -7.65
C LEU A 384 47.13 23.38 -7.03
N ALA A 385 46.36 22.46 -7.64
CA ALA A 385 46.26 21.08 -7.17
C ALA A 385 47.64 20.36 -7.18
N GLU A 386 48.48 20.59 -8.18
CA GLU A 386 49.85 20.02 -8.20
C GLU A 386 50.74 20.60 -7.12
N GLN A 387 50.62 21.89 -6.84
CA GLN A 387 51.38 22.55 -5.80
C GLN A 387 51.00 22.00 -4.42
N ILE A 388 49.70 21.82 -4.16
CA ILE A 388 49.20 21.21 -2.93
C ILE A 388 49.73 19.77 -2.79
N LEU A 389 49.75 18.97 -3.86
CA LEU A 389 50.37 17.64 -3.82
C LEU A 389 51.86 17.66 -3.50
N LYS A 390 52.62 18.62 -4.04
CA LYS A 390 54.04 18.78 -3.71
C LYS A 390 54.23 19.11 -2.24
N ASP A 391 53.36 19.95 -1.69
CA ASP A 391 53.39 20.33 -0.28
C ASP A 391 53.02 19.18 0.65
N LEU A 392 52.03 18.36 0.28
CA LEU A 392 51.71 17.11 0.99
C LEU A 392 52.89 16.13 0.98
N LYS A 393 53.59 15.99 -0.15
CA LYS A 393 54.81 15.16 -0.24
C LYS A 393 55.96 15.67 0.62
N ARG A 394 55.98 16.96 0.94
CA ARG A 394 56.95 17.58 1.87
C ARG A 394 56.53 17.45 3.34
N GLY A 395 55.39 16.81 3.62
CA GLY A 395 54.92 16.54 4.98
C GLY A 395 53.99 17.59 5.57
N LYS A 396 53.45 18.53 4.78
CA LYS A 396 52.40 19.43 5.28
C LYS A 396 51.14 18.66 5.65
N ASP A 397 50.40 19.14 6.65
CA ASP A 397 49.16 18.50 7.09
C ASP A 397 48.04 18.62 6.04
N PHE A 398 47.29 17.54 5.86
CA PHE A 398 46.21 17.49 4.87
C PHE A 398 45.03 18.35 5.27
N ALA A 399 44.64 18.32 6.55
CA ALA A 399 43.47 19.06 7.02
C ALA A 399 43.74 20.57 7.02
N GLU A 400 44.97 21.00 7.31
CA GLU A 400 45.38 22.40 7.16
C GLU A 400 45.27 22.87 5.71
N LEU A 401 45.88 22.14 4.76
CA LEU A 401 45.79 22.48 3.33
C LEU A 401 44.35 22.44 2.81
N ALA A 402 43.52 21.55 3.32
CA ALA A 402 42.10 21.51 2.98
C ALA A 402 41.34 22.74 3.48
N ARG A 403 41.61 23.21 4.71
CA ARG A 403 41.00 24.44 5.25
C ARG A 403 41.45 25.68 4.49
N GLU A 404 42.70 25.70 4.05
CA GLU A 404 43.29 26.83 3.34
C GLU A 404 42.82 26.92 1.88
N HIS A 405 42.76 25.78 1.18
CA HIS A 405 42.64 25.79 -0.29
C HIS A 405 41.38 25.14 -0.86
N SER A 406 40.67 24.28 -0.10
CA SER A 406 39.51 23.57 -0.67
C SER A 406 38.33 24.53 -0.86
N ASP A 407 37.79 24.58 -2.07
CA ASP A 407 36.54 25.31 -2.37
C ASP A 407 35.29 24.48 -2.03
N GLY A 408 35.47 23.23 -1.61
CA GLY A 408 34.37 22.34 -1.23
C GLY A 408 33.81 22.65 0.17
N PRO A 409 32.55 22.28 0.45
CA PRO A 409 31.91 22.54 1.74
C PRO A 409 32.56 21.79 2.92
N SER A 410 33.34 20.74 2.65
CA SER A 410 34.13 20.02 3.64
C SER A 410 35.45 20.73 3.98
N GLY A 411 35.89 21.72 3.20
CA GLY A 411 37.16 22.44 3.37
C GLY A 411 37.39 22.93 4.81
N PRO A 412 36.47 23.72 5.40
CA PRO A 412 36.59 24.18 6.78
C PRO A 412 36.72 23.05 7.83
N LYS A 413 36.24 21.85 7.50
CA LYS A 413 36.33 20.64 8.33
C LYS A 413 37.57 19.79 7.99
N GLY A 414 38.60 20.38 7.38
CA GLY A 414 39.79 19.64 6.97
C GLY A 414 39.56 18.71 5.77
N GLY A 415 38.51 18.96 5.00
CA GLY A 415 38.15 18.14 3.86
C GLY A 415 37.39 16.85 4.20
N ASP A 416 37.00 16.64 5.45
CA ASP A 416 36.35 15.41 5.91
C ASP A 416 35.02 15.13 5.20
N LEU A 417 34.91 13.95 4.59
CA LEU A 417 33.72 13.44 3.90
C LEU A 417 32.98 12.39 4.73
N GLY A 418 33.52 11.97 5.88
CA GLY A 418 32.97 10.89 6.67
C GLY A 418 33.08 9.52 6.00
N ARG A 419 32.16 8.61 6.36
CA ARG A 419 32.12 7.23 5.87
C ARG A 419 31.16 7.13 4.68
N PHE A 420 31.59 6.46 3.62
CA PHE A 420 30.75 6.17 2.46
C PHE A 420 31.16 4.86 1.78
N THR A 421 30.24 4.31 0.99
CA THR A 421 30.41 3.06 0.23
C THR A 421 30.67 3.36 -1.24
N ARG A 422 31.22 2.38 -1.97
CA ARG A 422 31.37 2.45 -3.42
C ARG A 422 30.00 2.72 -4.08
N GLY A 423 29.97 3.60 -5.06
CA GLY A 423 28.79 4.10 -5.78
C GLY A 423 28.17 5.38 -5.20
N GLN A 424 28.64 5.88 -4.06
CA GLN A 424 28.09 7.11 -3.45
C GLN A 424 28.77 8.39 -3.94
N MET A 425 29.99 8.31 -4.48
CA MET A 425 30.66 9.44 -5.12
C MET A 425 30.62 9.30 -6.64
N VAL A 426 31.03 10.34 -7.37
CA VAL A 426 31.18 10.27 -8.83
C VAL A 426 32.23 9.23 -9.24
N PRO A 427 32.09 8.58 -10.41
CA PRO A 427 32.87 7.40 -10.77
C PRO A 427 34.39 7.56 -10.63
N GLU A 428 34.94 8.72 -11.03
CA GLU A 428 36.38 8.99 -10.98
C GLU A 428 36.87 9.14 -9.55
N PHE A 429 36.08 9.79 -8.69
CA PHE A 429 36.38 9.94 -7.26
C PHE A 429 36.35 8.58 -6.56
N ASP A 430 35.29 7.80 -6.81
CA ASP A 430 35.13 6.46 -6.26
C ASP A 430 36.28 5.55 -6.68
N GLN A 431 36.62 5.52 -7.98
CA GLN A 431 37.71 4.69 -8.46
C GLN A 431 39.04 5.07 -7.79
N ALA A 432 39.31 6.36 -7.61
CA ALA A 432 40.52 6.81 -6.95
C ALA A 432 40.56 6.41 -5.47
N VAL A 433 39.54 6.75 -4.68
CA VAL A 433 39.56 6.55 -3.22
C VAL A 433 39.61 5.07 -2.81
N PHE A 434 38.92 4.20 -3.55
CA PHE A 434 38.88 2.78 -3.24
C PHE A 434 40.16 2.03 -3.65
N ASN A 435 40.99 2.61 -4.52
CA ASN A 435 42.30 2.08 -4.87
C ASN A 435 43.41 2.50 -3.90
N LEU A 436 43.15 3.48 -3.03
CA LEU A 436 44.10 3.93 -2.00
C LEU A 436 44.15 2.95 -0.82
N LYS A 437 45.32 2.81 -0.23
CA LYS A 437 45.50 2.21 1.10
C LYS A 437 45.15 3.23 2.21
N PRO A 438 44.76 2.79 3.42
CA PRO A 438 44.57 3.70 4.55
C PRO A 438 45.82 4.55 4.80
N GLY A 439 45.63 5.87 4.92
CA GLY A 439 46.68 6.88 5.06
C GLY A 439 47.21 7.44 3.73
N GLU A 440 46.94 6.79 2.61
CA GLU A 440 47.45 7.19 1.29
C GLU A 440 46.69 8.38 0.71
N VAL A 441 47.38 9.17 -0.12
CA VAL A 441 46.87 10.34 -0.82
C VAL A 441 46.92 10.07 -2.33
N SER A 442 45.83 10.36 -3.04
CA SER A 442 45.75 10.21 -4.50
C SER A 442 46.63 11.22 -5.23
N GLY A 443 46.85 10.99 -6.52
CA GLY A 443 47.19 12.07 -7.45
C GLY A 443 46.03 13.07 -7.62
N VAL A 444 46.14 13.96 -8.60
CA VAL A 444 45.03 14.84 -8.95
C VAL A 444 43.97 14.06 -9.72
N VAL A 445 42.76 14.01 -9.18
CA VAL A 445 41.60 13.34 -9.75
C VAL A 445 40.67 14.40 -10.29
N GLU A 446 40.39 14.37 -11.59
CA GLU A 446 39.44 15.30 -12.19
C GLU A 446 38.02 14.71 -12.18
N THR A 447 37.04 15.52 -11.79
CA THR A 447 35.62 15.20 -11.90
C THR A 447 34.87 16.38 -12.52
N GLN A 448 33.56 16.23 -12.76
CA GLN A 448 32.68 17.32 -13.15
C GLN A 448 32.62 18.51 -12.15
N PHE A 449 33.11 18.34 -10.91
CA PHE A 449 33.15 19.40 -9.89
C PHE A 449 34.50 20.13 -9.82
N GLY A 450 35.53 19.64 -10.50
CA GLY A 450 36.88 20.21 -10.47
C GLY A 450 37.96 19.17 -10.16
N TYR A 451 39.09 19.64 -9.64
CA TYR A 451 40.23 18.78 -9.28
C TYR A 451 40.18 18.39 -7.80
N HIS A 452 40.30 17.11 -7.53
CA HIS A 452 40.31 16.54 -6.20
C HIS A 452 41.69 15.96 -5.87
N ILE A 453 42.13 16.18 -4.64
CA ILE A 453 43.18 15.39 -3.99
C ILE A 453 42.49 14.67 -2.84
N ILE A 454 42.59 13.35 -2.79
CA ILE A 454 41.80 12.51 -1.91
C ILE A 454 42.76 11.80 -0.95
N LYS A 455 42.47 11.85 0.35
CA LYS A 455 43.18 11.05 1.36
C LYS A 455 42.24 10.00 1.91
N ARG A 456 42.63 8.73 1.81
CA ARG A 456 41.89 7.66 2.49
C ARG A 456 42.35 7.62 3.95
N ILE A 457 41.40 7.72 4.88
CA ILE A 457 41.66 7.62 6.32
C ILE A 457 41.57 6.17 6.78
N LYS A 458 40.49 5.47 6.40
CA LYS A 458 40.20 4.07 6.76
C LYS A 458 39.70 3.29 5.55
#